data_AF-A0A6P1ZEQ0-F1
#
_entry.id   AF-A0A6P1ZEQ0-F1
#
_cell.length_a   1.000
_cell.length_b   1.000
_cell.length_c   1.000
_cell.angle_alpha   90.00
_cell.angle_beta   90.00
_cell.angle_gamma   90.00
#
_symmetry.space_group_name_H-M   'P 1'
#
loop_
_entity.id
_entity.type
_entity.pdbx_description
1 polymer ?
#
loop_
_entity_poly.entity_id
_entity_poly.type
_entity_poly.pdbx_seq_one_letter_code
_entity_poly.pdbx_strand_id
1 'polypeptide(L)' 'MAEEVTESYKGQTIKLTPKDEKCSQWALTLLDSEGNEWQHVPMAGDTKESALDRGRQMIDHEEARKG' A
#
# COMPACT_ATOMS: atom_id res chain seq x y z
N MET A 1 11.13 2.48 -16.42
CA MET A 1 9.78 1.87 -16.43
C MET A 1 9.45 1.60 -14.98
N ALA A 2 8.56 2.40 -14.40
CA ALA A 2 8.25 2.30 -12.99
C ALA A 2 7.10 1.29 -12.86
N GLU A 3 7.42 0.06 -12.47
CA GLU A 3 6.44 -1.03 -12.39
C GLU A 3 5.59 -0.85 -11.12
N GLU A 4 4.28 -0.70 -11.31
CA GLU A 4 3.31 -0.73 -10.22
C GLU A 4 3.29 -2.14 -9.63
N VAL A 5 3.35 -2.27 -8.30
CA VAL A 5 3.33 -3.58 -7.63
C VAL A 5 2.01 -3.73 -6.92
N THR A 6 1.26 -4.78 -7.25
CA THR A 6 0.02 -5.14 -6.54
C THR A 6 0.24 -6.44 -5.79
N GLU A 7 -0.17 -6.48 -4.53
CA GLU A 7 -0.09 -7.67 -3.67
C GLU A 7 -1.38 -7.80 -2.87
N SER A 8 -1.94 -9.00 -2.81
CA SER A 8 -3.11 -9.29 -1.96
C SER A 8 -2.66 -9.77 -0.59
N TYR A 9 -3.21 -9.17 0.47
CA TYR A 9 -2.86 -9.48 1.86
C TYR A 9 -4.12 -9.46 2.74
N LYS A 10 -4.38 -10.58 3.45
CA LYS A 10 -5.57 -10.78 4.31
C LYS A 10 -6.91 -10.44 3.62
N GLY A 11 -7.05 -10.74 2.33
CA GLY A 11 -8.26 -10.43 1.55
C GLY A 11 -8.33 -8.99 1.02
N GLN A 12 -7.44 -8.11 1.47
CA GLN A 12 -7.30 -6.75 0.98
C GLN A 12 -6.22 -6.67 -0.11
N THR A 13 -6.22 -5.61 -0.92
CA THR A 13 -5.24 -5.39 -1.99
C THR A 13 -4.33 -4.22 -1.66
N ILE A 14 -3.03 -4.45 -1.68
CA ILE A 14 -1.96 -3.47 -1.51
C ILE A 14 -1.44 -3.10 -2.90
N LYS A 15 -1.66 -1.88 -3.34
CA LYS A 15 -1.12 -1.34 -4.60
C LYS A 15 -0.03 -0.33 -4.30
N LEU A 16 1.17 -0.57 -4.80
CA LEU A 16 2.33 0.29 -4.70
C LEU A 16 2.60 0.93 -6.06
N THR A 17 2.61 2.25 -6.09
CA THR A 17 2.87 3.03 -7.29
C THR A 17 4.14 3.86 -7.07
N PRO A 18 5.21 3.62 -7.83
CA PRO A 18 6.39 4.47 -7.79
C PRO A 18 6.05 5.88 -8.34
N LYS A 19 6.33 6.93 -7.56
CA LYS A 19 6.28 8.32 -8.03
C LYS A 19 7.68 8.76 -8.46
N ASP A 20 7.84 9.00 -9.76
CA ASP A 20 9.11 9.37 -10.37
C ASP A 20 9.18 10.87 -10.63
N GLU A 21 9.43 11.67 -9.58
CA GLU A 21 9.85 13.07 -9.72
C GLU A 21 10.84 13.41 -8.58
N LYS A 22 12.13 13.08 -8.78
CA LYS A 22 13.31 13.50 -7.99
C LYS A 22 13.55 12.90 -6.60
N CYS A 23 12.55 12.35 -5.92
CA CYS A 23 12.76 11.56 -4.70
C CYS A 23 12.13 10.19 -4.92
N SER A 24 12.88 9.11 -4.72
CA SER A 24 12.37 7.74 -4.74
C SER A 24 11.24 7.61 -3.72
N GLN A 25 10.00 7.87 -4.13
CA GLN A 25 8.85 7.86 -3.26
C GLN A 25 7.84 6.86 -3.80
N TRP A 26 7.40 5.96 -2.94
CA TRP A 26 6.39 4.97 -3.25
C TRP A 26 5.08 5.43 -2.65
N ALA A 27 4.06 5.57 -3.51
CA ALA A 27 2.69 5.72 -3.08
C ALA A 27 2.11 4.34 -2.81
N LEU A 28 1.33 4.22 -1.74
CA LEU A 28 0.59 3.03 -1.35
C LEU A 28 -0.90 3.33 -1.45
N THR A 29 -1.64 2.47 -2.11
CA THR A 29 -3.09 2.46 -2.12
C THR A 29 -3.53 1.12 -1.54
N LEU A 30 -4.39 1.14 -0.52
CA LEU A 30 -5.01 -0.06 0.02
C LEU A 30 -6.46 -0.11 -0.44
N LEU A 31 -6.84 -1.25 -1.01
CA LEU A 31 -8.21 -1.55 -1.39
C LEU A 31 -8.75 -2.64 -0.47
N ASP A 32 -10.03 -2.51 -0.13
CA ASP A 32 -10.72 -3.51 0.68
C ASP A 32 -11.04 -4.76 -0.16
N SER A 33 -11.60 -5.81 0.46
CA SER A 33 -11.99 -7.04 -0.23
C SER A 33 -13.01 -6.80 -1.34
N GLU A 34 -13.76 -5.71 -1.26
CA GLU A 34 -14.71 -5.28 -2.30
C GLU A 34 -14.06 -4.50 -3.46
N GLY A 35 -12.74 -4.25 -3.41
CA GLY A 35 -12.03 -3.44 -4.38
C GLY A 35 -12.21 -1.93 -4.20
N ASN A 36 -12.76 -1.50 -3.07
CA ASN A 36 -12.91 -0.10 -2.72
C ASN A 36 -11.61 0.43 -2.10
N GLU A 37 -11.05 1.50 -2.66
CA GLU A 37 -9.91 2.21 -2.07
C GLU A 37 -10.34 2.85 -0.75
N TRP A 38 -9.84 2.33 0.37
CA TRP A 38 -10.14 2.87 1.71
C TRP A 38 -8.99 3.69 2.27
N GLN A 39 -7.78 3.50 1.73
CA GLN A 39 -6.60 4.24 2.16
C GLN A 39 -5.69 4.55 0.98
N HIS A 40 -5.23 5.80 0.91
CA HIS A 40 -4.20 6.22 -0.04
C HIS A 40 -3.12 7.02 0.68
N VAL A 41 -1.90 6.50 0.65
CA VAL A 41 -0.72 7.08 1.26
C VAL A 41 0.26 7.46 0.14
N PRO A 42 0.29 8.72 -0.30
CA PRO A 42 1.16 9.17 -1.39
C PRO A 42 2.66 9.09 -1.06
N MET A 43 3.02 9.00 0.23
CA MET A 43 4.37 8.79 0.73
C MET A 43 4.38 7.63 1.72
N ALA A 44 4.34 6.41 1.20
CA ALA A 44 4.36 5.20 2.01
C ALA A 44 5.78 4.76 2.38
N GLY A 45 6.76 5.08 1.54
CA GLY A 45 8.16 4.82 1.82
C GLY A 45 9.08 5.33 0.73
N ASP A 46 10.34 5.48 1.08
CA ASP A 46 11.45 5.73 0.15
C ASP A 46 11.75 4.50 -0.75
N THR A 47 11.43 3.31 -0.26
CA THR A 47 11.66 2.03 -0.92
C THR A 47 10.39 1.20 -0.98
N LYS A 48 10.33 0.28 -1.95
CA LYS A 48 9.23 -0.67 -2.12
C LYS A 48 8.97 -1.47 -0.84
N GLU A 49 10.03 -1.93 -0.18
CA GLU A 49 9.94 -2.73 1.04
C GLU A 49 9.31 -1.95 2.20
N SER A 50 9.77 -0.71 2.45
CA SER A 50 9.17 0.17 3.46
C SER A 50 7.69 0.46 3.19
N ALA A 51 7.33 0.71 1.93
CA ALA A 51 5.95 0.98 1.55
C ALA A 51 5.05 -0.27 1.69
N LEU A 52 5.59 -1.46 1.37
CA LEU A 52 4.90 -2.74 1.52
C LEU A 52 4.67 -3.09 3.00
N ASP A 53 5.72 -2.96 3.83
CA ASP A 53 5.64 -3.20 5.27
C ASP A 53 4.59 -2.30 5.92
N ARG A 54 4.60 -1.01 5.57
CA ARG A 54 3.60 -0.05 6.04
C ARG A 54 2.18 -0.43 5.61
N GLY A 55 1.98 -0.89 4.37
CA GLY A 55 0.69 -1.39 3.91
C GLY A 55 0.20 -2.60 4.70
N ARG A 56 1.09 -3.55 5.00
CA ARG A 56 0.77 -4.72 5.83
C ARG A 56 0.42 -4.32 7.26
N GLN A 57 1.17 -3.38 7.86
CA GLN A 57 0.87 -2.87 9.21
C GLN A 57 -0.50 -2.17 9.28
N MET A 58 -0.87 -1.40 8.25
CA MET A 58 -2.18 -0.74 8.20
C MET A 58 -3.32 -1.76 8.10
N ILE A 59 -3.17 -2.78 7.26
CA ILE A 59 -4.13 -3.88 7.15
C ILE A 59 -4.22 -4.64 8.48
N ASP A 60 -3.09 -4.98 9.09
CA ASP A 60 -3.07 -5.69 10.38
C ASP A 60 -3.79 -4.91 11.48
N HIS A 61 -3.58 -3.59 11.53
CA HIS A 61 -4.24 -2.72 12.49
C HIS A 61 -5.76 -2.59 12.24
N GLU A 62 -6.20 -2.54 10.97
CA GLU A 62 -7.63 -2.53 10.63
C GLU A 62 -8.30 -3.86 10.98
N GLU A 63 -7.66 -4.98 10.66
CA GLU A 63 -8.12 -6.32 11.00
C GLU A 63 -8.19 -6.51 12.53
N ALA A 64 -7.19 -6.02 13.27
CA ALA A 64 -7.19 -6.04 14.73
C ALA A 64 -8.28 -5.16 15.35
N ARG A 65 -8.76 -4.14 14.62
CA ARG A 65 -9.84 -3.25 15.07
C ARG A 65 -11.23 -3.80 14.77
N LYS A 66 -11.38 -4.59 13.71
CA LYS A 66 -12.64 -5.26 13.34
C LYS A 66 -12.96 -6.49 14.20
N GLY A 67 -11.97 -7.03 14.91
CA GLY A 67 -12.06 -8.21 15.79
C GLY A 67 -12.58 -7.94 17.19
#